data_AF-A0A938NH80-F1
#
_entry.id   AF-A0A938NH80-F1
#
_cell.length_a   1.000
_cell.length_b   1.000
_cell.length_c   1.000
_cell.angle_alpha   90.00
_cell.angle_beta   90.00
_cell.angle_gamma   90.00
#
_symmetry.space_group_name_H-M   'P 1'
#
loop_
_entity.id
_entity.type
_entity.pdbx_description
1 polymer ?
#
loop_
_entity_poly.entity_id
_entity_poly.type
_entity_poly.pdbx_seq_one_letter_code
_entity_poly.pdbx_strand_id
1 'polypeptide(L)'
;MMVTVLLFGETLRQAVDENEVQCETAGVTTVKQLLEANQDKLAGLLPFLSKGELLVAINKKVGALDSAVKDGDTIKLTHQVHPTMDGAMWQNP
;
A
#
# COMPACT_ATOMS: atom_id res chain seq x y z
N MET A 1 12.84 0.84 15.21
CA MET A 1 11.64 -0.01 15.33
C MET A 1 11.36 -0.58 13.94
N MET A 2 10.89 -1.82 13.84
CA MET A 2 10.74 -2.56 12.59
C MET A 2 9.27 -2.77 12.23
N VAL A 3 8.91 -2.47 10.98
CA VAL A 3 7.59 -2.76 10.40
C VAL A 3 7.79 -3.60 9.15
N THR A 4 6.95 -4.62 8.96
CA THR A 4 7.03 -5.50 7.78
C THR A 4 6.00 -5.05 6.75
N VAL A 5 6.43 -4.78 5.51
CA VAL A 5 5.56 -4.43 4.39
C VAL A 5 5.52 -5.59 3.41
N LEU A 6 4.34 -6.16 3.18
CA LEU A 6 4.11 -7.25 2.24
C LEU A 6 3.44 -6.73 0.97
N LEU A 7 4.02 -7.08 -0.18
CA LEU A 7 3.57 -6.62 -1.49
C LEU A 7 2.81 -7.73 -2.24
N PHE A 8 1.55 -7.45 -2.54
CA PHE A 8 0.66 -8.36 -3.22
C PHE A 8 0.22 -7.82 -4.57
N GLY A 9 0.10 -8.75 -5.53
CA GLY A 9 -0.16 -8.45 -6.93
C GLY A 9 1.15 -8.26 -7.69
N GLU A 10 1.16 -8.73 -8.93
CA GLU A 10 2.33 -8.66 -9.82
C GLU A 10 2.78 -7.22 -10.04
N THR A 11 1.84 -6.27 -10.15
CA THR A 11 2.13 -4.85 -10.35
C THR A 11 3.01 -4.26 -9.25
N LEU A 12 2.71 -4.50 -7.96
CA LEU A 12 3.51 -3.94 -6.87
C LEU A 12 4.85 -4.66 -6.74
N ARG A 13 4.87 -5.98 -6.98
CA ARG A 13 6.09 -6.79 -6.93
C ARG A 13 7.07 -6.39 -8.02
N GLN A 14 6.61 -6.12 -9.24
CA GLN A 14 7.44 -5.60 -10.32
C GLN A 14 7.96 -4.18 -10.04
N ALA A 15 7.18 -3.36 -9.34
CA ALA A 15 7.58 -1.99 -9.03
C ALA A 15 8.70 -1.91 -7.98
N VAL A 16 8.78 -2.89 -7.08
CA VAL A 16 9.75 -2.91 -5.96
C VAL A 16 10.82 -4.00 -6.11
N ASP A 17 10.59 -4.98 -6.97
CA ASP A 17 11.40 -6.20 -7.14
C ASP A 17 11.53 -7.06 -5.86
N GLU A 18 10.68 -6.81 -4.86
CA GLU A 18 10.59 -7.59 -3.63
C GLU A 18 9.13 -7.94 -3.31
N ASN A 19 8.93 -8.97 -2.49
CA ASN A 19 7.61 -9.39 -2.01
C ASN A 19 7.35 -8.98 -0.56
N GLU A 20 8.41 -8.75 0.20
CA GLU A 20 8.40 -8.40 1.61
C GLU A 20 9.57 -7.46 1.86
N VAL A 21 9.30 -6.32 2.48
CA VAL A 21 10.30 -5.29 2.77
C VAL A 21 10.24 -4.95 4.25
N GLN A 22 11.39 -5.01 4.91
CA GLN A 22 11.56 -4.56 6.28
C GLN A 22 11.88 -3.06 6.31
N CYS A 23 10.99 -2.31 6.95
CA CYS A 23 11.03 -0.85 7.02
C CYS A 23 11.37 -0.41 8.44
N GLU A 24 12.34 0.49 8.55
CA GLU A 24 12.66 1.12 9.82
C GLU A 24 11.69 2.29 10.07
N THR A 25 11.24 2.39 11.32
CA THR A 25 10.48 3.54 11.81
C THR A 25 11.12 4.09 13.08
N ALA A 26 11.08 5.42 13.21
CA ALA A 26 11.54 6.16 14.39
C ALA A 26 10.49 6.20 15.52
N GLY A 27 9.28 5.69 15.28
CA GLY A 27 8.19 5.70 16.26
C GLY A 27 6.84 5.30 15.67
N VAL A 28 5.76 5.73 16.31
CA VAL A 28 4.41 5.63 15.72
C VAL A 28 4.33 6.60 14.54
N THR A 29 3.98 6.08 13.37
CA THR A 29 3.85 6.85 12.13
C THR A 29 2.58 6.41 11.38
N THR A 30 2.29 6.99 10.21
CA THR A 30 1.22 6.50 9.34
C THR A 30 1.78 5.61 8.25
N VAL A 31 0.93 4.79 7.62
CA VAL A 31 1.34 3.97 6.47
C VAL A 31 1.96 4.85 5.38
N LYS A 32 1.33 5.98 5.05
CA LYS A 32 1.85 6.95 4.07
C LYS A 32 3.25 7.43 4.44
N GLN A 33 3.43 7.91 5.67
CA GLN A 33 4.72 8.41 6.13
C GLN A 33 5.80 7.33 6.16
N LEU A 34 5.44 6.09 6.51
CA LEU A 34 6.37 4.95 6.45
C LEU A 34 6.88 4.72 5.03
N LEU A 35 5.98 4.72 4.04
CA LEU A 35 6.33 4.54 2.62
C LEU A 35 7.19 5.70 2.09
N GLU A 36 6.84 6.93 2.47
CA GLU A 36 7.60 8.14 2.11
C GLU A 36 8.98 8.20 2.80
N ALA A 37 9.14 7.59 3.98
CA ALA A 37 10.40 7.57 4.73
C ALA A 37 11.36 6.46 4.27
N ASN A 38 10.86 5.38 3.66
CA ASN A 38 11.64 4.22 3.21
C ASN A 38 11.73 4.17 1.66
N GLN A 39 11.91 5.33 1.02
CA GLN A 39 11.95 5.47 -0.45
C GLN A 39 13.10 4.70 -1.09
N ASP A 40 14.19 4.48 -0.37
CA ASP A 40 15.32 3.66 -0.80
C ASP A 40 14.89 2.24 -1.23
N LYS A 41 13.83 1.71 -0.62
CA LYS A 41 13.26 0.39 -0.94
C LYS A 41 11.90 0.49 -1.63
N LEU A 42 11.10 1.51 -1.30
CA LEU A 42 9.68 1.58 -1.65
C LEU A 42 9.32 2.68 -2.64
N ALA A 43 10.30 3.35 -3.27
CA ALA A 43 10.04 4.40 -4.26
C ALA A 43 9.09 3.95 -5.38
N GLY A 44 9.16 2.68 -5.80
CA GLY A 44 8.26 2.10 -6.80
C GLY A 44 6.78 2.12 -6.42
N LEU A 45 6.45 2.27 -5.14
CA LEU A 45 5.07 2.33 -4.64
C LEU A 45 4.46 3.73 -4.67
N LEU A 46 5.29 4.78 -4.74
CA LEU A 46 4.83 6.17 -4.70
C LEU A 46 3.80 6.52 -5.79
N PRO A 47 3.95 6.06 -7.06
CA PRO A 47 2.96 6.36 -8.09
C PRO A 47 1.57 5.82 -7.75
N PHE A 48 1.49 4.61 -7.19
CA PHE A 48 0.22 4.00 -6.79
C PHE A 48 -0.37 4.68 -5.56
N LEU A 49 0.48 5.12 -4.64
CA LEU A 49 0.07 5.92 -3.48
C LEU A 49 -0.59 7.23 -3.93
N SER A 50 0.06 7.98 -4.83
CA SER A 50 -0.45 9.25 -5.34
C SER A 50 -1.77 9.11 -6.10
N LYS A 51 -2.00 7.97 -6.74
CA LYS A 51 -3.24 7.65 -7.47
C LYS A 51 -4.35 7.05 -6.62
N GLY A 52 -4.09 6.74 -5.34
CA GLY A 52 -5.05 6.04 -4.49
C GLY A 52 -5.26 4.56 -4.87
N GLU A 53 -4.30 3.98 -5.58
CA GLU A 53 -4.34 2.61 -6.12
C GLU A 53 -3.79 1.57 -5.13
N LEU A 54 -3.63 1.93 -3.86
CA LEU A 54 -3.15 1.03 -2.80
C LEU A 54 -4.28 0.69 -1.81
N LEU A 55 -4.59 -0.60 -1.70
CA LEU A 55 -5.35 -1.13 -0.58
C LEU A 55 -4.40 -1.48 0.57
N VAL A 56 -4.77 -1.05 1.76
CA VAL A 56 -3.97 -1.19 2.97
C VAL A 56 -4.66 -2.14 3.95
N ALA A 57 -3.92 -3.10 4.49
CA ALA A 57 -4.33 -3.85 5.66
C ALA A 57 -3.20 -3.94 6.68
N ILE A 58 -3.49 -3.61 7.94
CA ILE A 58 -2.53 -3.66 9.05
C ILE A 58 -2.95 -4.81 9.96
N ASN A 59 -2.05 -5.76 10.23
CA ASN A 59 -2.30 -6.92 11.09
C ASN A 59 -3.62 -7.65 10.74
N LYS A 60 -3.83 -7.89 9.44
CA LYS A 60 -5.02 -8.56 8.86
C LYS A 60 -6.33 -7.76 8.96
N LYS A 61 -6.29 -6.49 9.39
CA LYS A 61 -7.45 -5.59 9.43
C LYS A 61 -7.33 -4.56 8.33
N VAL A 62 -8.45 -4.24 7.66
CA VAL A 62 -8.48 -3.16 6.66
C VAL A 62 -8.11 -1.85 7.33
N GLY A 63 -7.22 -1.10 6.68
CA GLY A 63 -6.78 0.21 7.12
C GLY A 63 -6.75 1.20 5.96
N ALA A 64 -6.20 2.37 6.22
CA ALA A 64 -6.03 3.44 5.27
C ALA A 64 -4.59 3.98 5.32
N LEU A 65 -4.23 4.82 4.35
CA LEU A 65 -2.88 5.40 4.26
C LEU A 65 -2.52 6.28 5.48
N ASP A 66 -3.52 6.87 6.13
CA ASP A 66 -3.39 7.67 7.35
C ASP A 66 -3.49 6.84 8.65
N SER A 67 -3.72 5.53 8.54
CA SER A 67 -3.76 4.64 9.71
C SER A 67 -2.40 4.57 10.38
N ALA A 68 -2.42 4.62 11.72
CA ALA A 68 -1.21 4.54 12.53
C ALA A 68 -0.59 3.14 12.48
N VAL A 69 0.74 3.10 12.38
CA VAL A 69 1.57 1.91 12.40
C VAL A 69 2.72 2.09 13.38
N LYS A 70 3.12 1.00 14.00
CA LYS A 70 4.15 0.95 15.05
C LYS A 70 5.01 -0.29 14.91
N ASP A 71 6.07 -0.33 15.72
CA ASP A 71 6.97 -1.47 15.85
C ASP A 71 6.22 -2.82 15.92
N GLY A 72 6.65 -3.78 15.12
CA GLY A 72 6.09 -5.12 15.02
C GLY A 72 4.85 -5.26 14.14
N ASP A 73 4.31 -4.16 13.60
CA ASP A 73 3.16 -4.25 12.71
C ASP A 73 3.55 -4.89 11.36
N THR A 74 2.58 -5.60 10.77
CA THR A 74 2.66 -6.10 9.40
C THR A 74 1.62 -5.37 8.54
N ILE A 75 2.10 -4.66 7.53
CA ILE A 75 1.30 -3.96 6.54
C ILE A 75 1.25 -4.81 5.29
N LYS A 76 0.06 -5.04 4.77
CA LYS A 76 -0.17 -5.63 3.46
C LYS A 76 -0.63 -4.56 2.50
N LEU A 77 0.07 -4.45 1.38
CA LEU A 77 -0.29 -3.58 0.27
C LEU A 77 -0.72 -4.43 -0.91
N THR A 78 -1.87 -4.08 -1.49
CA THR A 78 -2.37 -4.69 -2.72
C THR A 78 -2.70 -3.59 -3.72
N HIS A 79 -2.29 -3.77 -4.97
CA HIS A 79 -2.71 -2.87 -6.04
C HIS A 79 -4.22 -3.01 -6.28
N GLN A 80 -4.93 -1.89 -6.28
CA GLN A 80 -6.31 -1.80 -6.77
C GLN A 80 -6.34 -0.90 -8.00
N VAL A 81 -6.89 -1.43 -9.08
CA VAL A 81 -7.32 -0.59 -10.19
C VAL A 81 -8.73 -0.15 -9.83
N HIS A 82 -8.98 1.16 -9.80
CA HIS A 82 -10.34 1.68 -9.93
C HIS A 82 -10.62 1.75 -11.43
N PRO A 83 -11.26 0.74 -12.06
CA PRO A 83 -11.93 1.03 -13.30
C PRO A 83 -12.93 2.13 -12.94
N THR A 84 -12.80 3.30 -13.56
CA THR A 84 -13.98 4.11 -13.83
C THR A 84 -14.91 3.21 -14.63
N MET A 85 -15.69 2.38 -13.93
CA MET A 85 -16.85 1.74 -14.52
C MET A 85 -17.79 2.91 -14.76
N ASP A 86 -17.68 3.50 -15.95
CA ASP A 86 -18.78 4.22 -16.56
C ASP A 86 -19.96 3.26 -16.42
N GLY A 87 -20.86 3.58 -15.50
CA GLY A 87 -21.89 2.65 -15.07
C GLY A 87 -22.57 2.10 -16.30
N ALA A 88 -22.68 0.79 -16.43
CA ALA A 88 -23.39 0.19 -17.54
C ALA A 88 -24.80 0.80 -17.54
N MET A 89 -25.03 1.80 -18.40
CA MET A 89 -26.35 2.32 -18.67
C MET A 89 -27.09 1.17 -19.31
N TRP A 90 -27.87 0.47 -18.50
CA TRP A 90 -28.81 -0.53 -18.95
C TRP A 90 -29.83 0.21 -19.82
N GLN A 91 -29.58 0.24 -21.13
CA GLN A 91 -30.55 0.73 -22.08
C GLN A 91 -31.62 -0.36 -22.20
N ASN A 92 -32.76 -0.13 -21.57
CA ASN A 92 -33.93 -0.98 -21.74
C ASN A 92 -34.36 -0.91 -23.21
N PRO A 93 -34.47 -2.05 -23.93
CA PRO A 93 -34.93 -2.07 -25.32
C PRO A 93 -36.37 -1.57 -25.46
#